data_AF-A0A929VIY9-F1
#
_entry.id   AF-A0A929VIY9-F1
#
_cell.length_a   1.000
_cell.length_b   1.000
_cell.length_c   1.000
_cell.angle_alpha   90.00
_cell.angle_beta   90.00
_cell.angle_gamma   90.00
#
_symmetry.space_group_name_H-M   'P 1'
#
loop_
_entity.id
_entity.type
_entity.pdbx_description
1 polymer ?
#
loop_
_entity_poly.entity_id
_entity_poly.type
_entity_poly.pdbx_seq_one_letter_code
_entity_poly.pdbx_strand_id
1 'polypeptide(L)'
;MAKIWIIGGTVETYIIAESLLKNKKDIIITVATDYGYEEFSVFKKNLVKASMDEEQMITFCKENNISIIADVSHPYAKEVTKNAINASKTLGIRYFRYERKNTDKDYNYDKIYYVDSHEDAIAFIKEKQFSRVLLTTGVKNVMDYISFGTQNLFVRILPRSEHIKSLEDVGFLSRNIIGMQGPFSIEMNIATINYTKADVLITKQSGQAGGYDEKIRACIDMGISIVVINRPDVHCDNKYSGIQELISKILTI
;
A
#
# COMPACT_ATOMS: atom_id res chain seq x y z
N MET A 1 15.64 21.68 -18.23
CA MET A 1 14.87 20.51 -18.73
C MET A 1 13.74 20.25 -17.76
N ALA A 2 12.56 19.85 -18.25
CA ALA A 2 11.43 19.49 -17.40
C ALA A 2 11.80 18.27 -16.54
N LYS A 3 12.05 18.47 -15.23
CA LYS A 3 12.35 17.38 -14.29
C LYS A 3 11.05 16.71 -13.84
N ILE A 4 11.03 15.39 -13.88
CA ILE A 4 9.89 14.56 -13.53
C ILE A 4 10.12 13.96 -12.15
N TRP A 5 9.20 14.21 -11.23
CA TRP A 5 9.22 13.56 -9.92
C TRP A 5 8.34 12.32 -9.94
N ILE A 6 8.92 11.16 -9.67
CA ILE A 6 8.23 9.89 -9.49
C ILE A 6 8.03 9.63 -8.00
N ILE A 7 6.79 9.61 -7.54
CA ILE A 7 6.46 9.14 -6.19
C ILE A 7 6.38 7.61 -6.26
N GLY A 8 7.39 6.92 -5.76
CA GLY A 8 7.56 5.48 -5.90
C GLY A 8 7.02 4.68 -4.71
N GLY A 9 7.30 3.37 -4.75
CA GLY A 9 6.93 2.41 -3.70
C GLY A 9 6.10 1.23 -4.17
N THR A 10 6.01 1.03 -5.49
CA THR A 10 5.36 -0.12 -6.13
C THR A 10 6.24 -0.63 -7.28
N VAL A 11 6.08 -1.90 -7.66
CA VAL A 11 6.88 -2.53 -8.74
C VAL A 11 6.78 -1.78 -10.06
N GLU A 12 5.67 -1.10 -10.32
CA GLU A 12 5.45 -0.29 -11.52
C GLU A 12 6.40 0.92 -11.61
N THR A 13 6.98 1.34 -10.48
CA THR A 13 8.04 2.37 -10.42
C THR A 13 9.24 2.00 -11.30
N TYR A 14 9.64 0.71 -11.34
CA TYR A 14 10.76 0.28 -12.19
C TYR A 14 10.48 0.54 -13.67
N ILE A 15 9.33 0.09 -14.14
CA ILE A 15 8.95 0.13 -15.56
C ILE A 15 8.88 1.60 -16.04
N ILE A 16 8.27 2.46 -15.22
CA ILE A 16 8.14 3.89 -15.54
C ILE A 16 9.52 4.58 -15.51
N ALA A 17 10.32 4.36 -14.45
CA ALA A 17 11.64 4.98 -14.31
C ALA A 17 12.60 4.55 -15.44
N GLU A 18 12.69 3.26 -15.75
CA GLU A 18 13.52 2.76 -16.86
C GLU A 18 13.12 3.36 -18.21
N SER A 19 11.82 3.43 -18.49
CA SER A 19 11.33 3.99 -19.74
C SER A 19 11.64 5.48 -19.87
N LEU A 20 11.45 6.27 -18.81
CA LEU A 20 11.75 7.70 -18.81
C LEU A 20 13.26 7.96 -18.96
N LEU A 21 14.11 7.19 -18.27
CA LEU A 21 15.57 7.28 -18.40
C LEU A 21 16.05 6.89 -19.81
N LYS A 22 15.49 5.82 -20.40
CA LYS A 22 15.80 5.40 -21.77
C LYS A 22 15.45 6.48 -22.80
N ASN A 23 14.42 7.26 -22.54
CA ASN A 23 14.01 8.42 -23.34
C ASN A 23 14.72 9.73 -22.93
N LYS A 24 15.81 9.65 -22.16
CA LYS A 24 16.66 10.79 -21.74
C LYS A 24 15.91 11.89 -20.98
N LYS A 25 14.82 11.54 -20.29
CA LYS A 25 14.12 12.48 -19.38
C LYS A 25 14.91 12.59 -18.06
N ASP A 26 14.91 13.78 -17.47
CA ASP A 26 15.49 14.02 -16.15
C ASP A 26 14.45 13.64 -15.08
N ILE A 27 14.81 12.72 -14.18
CA ILE A 27 13.89 12.18 -13.17
C ILE A 27 14.49 12.25 -11.77
N ILE A 28 13.60 12.33 -10.78
CA ILE A 28 13.88 12.06 -9.37
C ILE A 28 12.81 11.12 -8.82
N ILE A 29 13.21 10.12 -8.05
CA ILE A 29 12.33 9.11 -7.47
C ILE A 29 12.37 9.30 -5.96
N THR A 30 11.21 9.37 -5.32
CA THR A 30 11.13 9.36 -3.85
C THR A 30 10.44 8.11 -3.34
N VAL A 31 11.00 7.53 -2.28
CA VAL A 31 10.41 6.41 -1.53
C VAL A 31 10.39 6.73 -0.04
N ALA A 32 9.31 6.33 0.64
CA ALA A 32 9.08 6.72 2.03
C ALA A 32 9.78 5.82 3.07
N THR A 33 10.25 4.64 2.68
CA THR A 33 10.75 3.61 3.62
C THR A 33 12.15 3.16 3.26
N ASP A 34 12.89 2.65 4.25
CA ASP A 34 14.20 2.01 4.04
C ASP A 34 14.11 0.82 3.10
N TYR A 35 13.07 -0.01 3.25
CA TYR A 35 12.78 -1.11 2.33
C TYR A 35 12.65 -0.62 0.88
N GLY A 36 11.86 0.43 0.63
CA GLY A 36 11.74 0.99 -0.71
C GLY A 36 13.08 1.53 -1.21
N TYR A 37 13.88 2.14 -0.34
CA TYR A 37 15.19 2.66 -0.74
C TYR A 37 16.17 1.54 -1.14
N GLU A 38 16.17 0.43 -0.40
CA GLU A 38 16.94 -0.79 -0.71
C GLU A 38 16.45 -1.42 -2.03
N GLU A 39 15.13 -1.60 -2.18
CA GLU A 39 14.48 -2.21 -3.34
C GLU A 39 14.84 -1.44 -4.63
N PHE A 40 14.67 -0.12 -4.64
CA PHE A 40 14.91 0.71 -5.83
C PHE A 40 16.37 1.15 -6.02
N SER A 41 17.33 0.52 -5.32
CA SER A 41 18.75 0.89 -5.33
C SER A 41 19.42 0.88 -6.71
N VAL A 42 18.86 0.17 -7.69
CA VAL A 42 19.30 0.27 -9.10
C VAL A 42 19.23 1.71 -9.65
N PHE A 43 18.34 2.53 -9.11
CA PHE A 43 18.18 3.95 -9.46
C PHE A 43 18.88 4.90 -8.49
N LYS A 44 19.90 4.46 -7.73
CA LYS A 44 20.53 5.24 -6.64
C LYS A 44 20.91 6.69 -7.01
N LYS A 45 21.28 6.96 -8.28
CA LYS A 45 21.59 8.32 -8.77
C LYS A 45 20.39 9.26 -8.82
N ASN A 46 19.19 8.71 -8.92
CA ASN A 46 17.92 9.43 -9.03
C ASN A 46 17.01 9.20 -7.81
N LEU A 47 17.44 8.39 -6.83
CA LEU A 47 16.60 7.94 -5.71
C LEU A 47 16.86 8.73 -4.44
N VAL A 48 15.80 9.23 -3.82
CA VAL A 48 15.81 9.92 -2.54
C VAL A 48 14.87 9.21 -1.58
N LYS A 49 15.34 8.92 -0.36
CA LYS A 49 14.46 8.51 0.73
C LYS A 49 13.84 9.76 1.34
N ALA A 50 12.52 9.92 1.21
CA ALA A 50 11.80 11.06 1.74
C ALA A 50 10.35 10.69 2.10
N SER A 51 9.91 11.14 3.27
CA SER A 51 8.50 11.16 3.68
C SER A 51 8.14 12.62 3.92
N MET A 52 7.26 13.17 3.08
CA MET A 52 6.98 14.59 3.02
C MET A 52 5.50 14.88 3.28
N ASP A 53 5.22 15.94 4.02
CA ASP A 53 3.91 16.59 4.04
C ASP A 53 3.71 17.51 2.81
N GLU A 54 2.55 18.16 2.70
CA GLU A 54 2.24 19.04 1.57
C GLU A 54 3.24 20.20 1.40
N GLU A 55 3.62 20.87 2.48
CA GLU A 55 4.53 22.03 2.43
C GLU A 55 5.95 21.61 2.02
N GLN A 56 6.40 20.46 2.53
CA GLN A 56 7.67 19.84 2.14
C GLN A 56 7.64 19.41 0.67
N MET A 57 6.53 18.87 0.16
CA MET A 57 6.38 18.54 -1.26
C MET A 57 6.45 19.78 -2.16
N ILE A 58 5.83 20.89 -1.75
CA ILE A 58 5.89 22.16 -2.45
C ILE A 58 7.34 22.66 -2.53
N THR A 59 8.04 22.64 -1.40
CA THR A 59 9.45 23.07 -1.30
C THR A 59 10.34 22.17 -2.17
N PHE A 60 10.18 20.85 -2.04
CA PHE A 60 10.90 19.86 -2.84
C PHE A 60 10.73 20.09 -4.35
N CYS A 61 9.50 20.38 -4.79
CA CYS A 61 9.21 20.67 -6.19
C CYS A 61 9.93 21.93 -6.68
N LYS A 62 9.95 23.01 -5.89
CA LYS A 62 10.64 24.26 -6.22
C LYS A 62 12.16 24.06 -6.31
N GLU A 63 12.76 23.47 -5.29
CA GLU A 63 14.22 23.26 -5.20
C GLU A 63 14.75 22.36 -6.32
N ASN A 64 13.96 21.35 -6.71
CA ASN A 64 14.33 20.42 -7.77
C ASN A 64 13.85 20.83 -9.17
N ASN A 65 13.21 21.99 -9.31
CA ASN A 65 12.62 22.47 -10.57
C ASN A 65 11.69 21.43 -11.22
N ILE A 66 10.82 20.82 -10.41
CA ILE A 66 9.86 19.81 -10.86
C ILE A 66 8.77 20.46 -11.70
N SER A 67 8.45 19.81 -12.80
CA SER A 67 7.45 20.28 -13.77
C SER A 67 6.38 19.23 -14.09
N ILE A 68 6.62 17.98 -13.70
CA ILE A 68 5.69 16.85 -13.80
C ILE A 68 5.81 16.00 -12.54
N ILE A 69 4.68 15.62 -11.96
CA ILE A 69 4.59 14.61 -10.90
C ILE A 69 3.96 13.35 -11.52
N ALA A 70 4.67 12.23 -11.43
CA ALA A 70 4.17 10.90 -11.73
C ALA A 70 3.99 10.16 -10.40
N ASP A 71 2.75 10.13 -9.91
CA ASP A 71 2.40 9.39 -8.71
C ASP A 71 2.20 7.90 -9.03
N VAL A 72 3.14 7.09 -8.57
CA VAL A 72 3.19 5.64 -8.67
C VAL A 72 3.20 5.02 -7.26
N SER A 73 2.73 5.78 -6.27
CA SER A 73 2.61 5.31 -4.90
C SER A 73 1.58 4.19 -4.80
N HIS A 74 1.60 3.46 -3.69
CA HIS A 74 0.64 2.37 -3.48
C HIS A 74 -0.80 2.93 -3.50
N PRO A 75 -1.80 2.22 -4.07
CA PRO A 75 -3.19 2.71 -4.14
C PRO A 75 -3.82 3.11 -2.79
N TYR A 76 -3.25 2.63 -1.67
CA TYR A 76 -3.69 2.96 -0.30
C TYR A 76 -2.99 4.17 0.31
N ALA A 77 -2.03 4.78 -0.39
CA ALA A 77 -1.28 5.92 0.09
C ALA A 77 -2.13 7.22 -0.09
N LYS A 78 -3.25 7.30 0.64
CA LYS A 78 -4.23 8.40 0.53
C LYS A 78 -3.57 9.76 0.80
N GLU A 79 -2.82 9.86 1.89
CA GLU A 79 -2.20 11.12 2.30
C GLU A 79 -1.13 11.60 1.31
N VAL A 80 -0.25 10.73 0.82
CA VAL A 80 0.77 11.13 -0.17
C VAL A 80 0.12 11.60 -1.47
N THR A 81 -0.93 10.90 -1.91
CA THR A 81 -1.70 11.24 -3.11
C THR A 81 -2.36 12.61 -2.96
N LYS A 82 -3.05 12.83 -1.84
CA LYS A 82 -3.75 14.09 -1.53
C LYS A 82 -2.76 15.26 -1.48
N ASN A 83 -1.66 15.11 -0.75
CA ASN A 83 -0.64 16.14 -0.61
C ASN A 83 0.01 16.47 -1.97
N ALA A 84 0.30 15.45 -2.79
CA ALA A 84 0.89 15.65 -4.11
C ALA A 84 -0.07 16.36 -5.08
N ILE A 85 -1.37 16.05 -5.05
CA ILE A 85 -2.40 16.77 -5.83
C ILE A 85 -2.50 18.23 -5.39
N ASN A 86 -2.48 18.50 -4.09
CA ASN A 86 -2.53 19.87 -3.58
C ASN A 86 -1.26 20.66 -3.97
N ALA A 87 -0.08 20.07 -3.77
CA ALA A 87 1.18 20.66 -4.18
C ALA A 87 1.22 20.95 -5.70
N SER A 88 0.71 20.02 -6.52
CA SER A 88 0.66 20.20 -7.97
C SER A 88 -0.26 21.36 -8.37
N LYS A 89 -1.43 21.49 -7.73
CA LYS A 89 -2.37 22.60 -7.96
C LYS A 89 -1.74 23.94 -7.56
N THR A 90 -1.13 24.00 -6.37
CA THR A 90 -0.47 25.21 -5.85
C THR A 90 0.65 25.69 -6.77
N LEU A 91 1.38 24.78 -7.40
CA LEU A 91 2.52 25.10 -8.26
C LEU A 91 2.20 25.15 -9.76
N GLY A 92 0.97 24.81 -10.16
CA GLY A 92 0.62 24.66 -11.58
C GLY A 92 1.36 23.53 -12.28
N ILE A 93 1.79 22.50 -11.55
CA ILE A 93 2.53 21.34 -12.06
C ILE A 93 1.56 20.29 -12.58
N ARG A 94 1.90 19.66 -13.72
CA ARG A 94 1.11 18.53 -14.23
C ARG A 94 1.26 17.32 -13.33
N TYR A 95 0.15 16.80 -12.85
CA TYR A 95 0.09 15.60 -12.04
C TYR A 95 -0.53 14.46 -12.84
N PHE A 96 0.14 13.31 -12.82
CA PHE A 96 -0.32 12.05 -13.40
C PHE A 96 -0.31 10.98 -12.33
N ARG A 97 -1.35 10.14 -12.29
CA ARG A 97 -1.43 9.02 -11.36
C ARG A 97 -1.50 7.70 -12.11
N TYR A 98 -0.63 6.78 -11.76
CA TYR A 98 -0.82 5.37 -12.09
C TYR A 98 -1.67 4.72 -11.01
N GLU A 99 -2.77 4.08 -11.42
CA GLU A 99 -3.58 3.26 -10.54
C GLU A 99 -4.11 2.05 -11.29
N ARG A 100 -3.59 0.86 -10.94
CA ARG A 100 -4.04 -0.40 -11.53
C ARG A 100 -5.53 -0.63 -11.27
N LYS A 101 -6.26 -1.10 -12.30
CA LYS A 101 -7.68 -1.48 -12.16
C LYS A 101 -7.84 -2.54 -11.06
N ASN A 102 -8.93 -2.43 -10.32
CA ASN A 102 -9.40 -3.55 -9.53
C ASN A 102 -9.92 -4.63 -10.49
N THR A 103 -9.47 -5.86 -10.28
CA THR A 103 -10.17 -7.03 -10.80
C THR A 103 -11.18 -7.44 -9.73
N ASP A 104 -12.36 -6.81 -9.74
CA ASP A 104 -13.46 -7.26 -8.88
C ASP A 104 -13.94 -8.59 -9.44
N LYS A 105 -13.35 -9.67 -8.92
CA LYS A 105 -13.83 -11.02 -9.13
C LYS A 105 -15.03 -11.20 -8.22
N ASP A 106 -16.14 -11.67 -8.79
CA ASP A 106 -17.20 -12.21 -7.97
C ASP A 106 -16.73 -13.55 -7.40
N TYR A 107 -16.57 -13.59 -6.08
CA TYR A 107 -16.10 -14.76 -5.37
C TYR A 107 -17.25 -15.66 -4.90
N ASN A 108 -18.51 -15.22 -5.04
CA ASN A 108 -19.72 -15.92 -4.59
C ASN A 108 -19.55 -16.54 -3.18
N TYR A 109 -19.14 -15.70 -2.21
CA TYR A 109 -18.92 -16.12 -0.82
C TYR A 109 -19.54 -15.08 0.12
N ASP A 110 -20.40 -15.55 1.03
CA ASP A 110 -21.27 -14.74 1.88
C ASP A 110 -20.56 -14.13 3.09
N LYS A 111 -19.34 -14.58 3.39
CA LYS A 111 -18.51 -14.07 4.50
C LYS A 111 -17.40 -13.12 4.05
N ILE A 112 -17.55 -12.50 2.88
CA ILE A 112 -16.72 -11.37 2.44
C ILE A 112 -17.44 -10.08 2.81
N TYR A 113 -16.80 -9.27 3.64
CA TYR A 113 -17.36 -8.01 4.10
C TYR A 113 -16.47 -6.86 3.66
N TYR A 114 -17.05 -5.86 3.03
CA TYR A 114 -16.35 -4.66 2.57
C TYR A 114 -16.62 -3.50 3.52
N VAL A 115 -15.57 -2.78 3.89
CA VAL A 115 -15.62 -1.60 4.75
C VAL A 115 -14.70 -0.52 4.20
N ASP A 116 -14.91 0.74 4.58
CA ASP A 116 -14.17 1.87 3.98
C ASP A 116 -12.98 2.33 4.82
N SER A 117 -12.86 1.86 6.06
CA SER A 117 -11.81 2.30 6.98
C SER A 117 -11.38 1.22 7.99
N HIS A 118 -10.29 1.50 8.71
CA HIS A 118 -9.84 0.66 9.81
C HIS A 118 -10.81 0.74 10.99
N GLU A 119 -11.38 1.92 11.24
CA GLU A 119 -12.41 2.18 12.23
C GLU A 119 -13.67 1.34 11.99
N ASP A 120 -14.15 1.30 10.74
CA ASP A 120 -15.30 0.48 10.35
C ASP A 120 -14.99 -1.01 10.50
N ALA A 121 -13.77 -1.44 10.14
CA ALA A 121 -13.33 -2.81 10.37
C ALA A 121 -13.37 -3.19 11.86
N ILE A 122 -12.92 -2.29 12.75
CA ILE A 122 -12.93 -2.49 14.21
C ILE A 122 -14.36 -2.56 14.74
N ALA A 123 -15.24 -1.68 14.28
CA ALA A 123 -16.66 -1.70 14.64
C ALA A 123 -17.31 -3.02 14.21
N PHE A 124 -17.06 -3.45 12.98
CA PHE A 124 -17.59 -4.69 12.42
C PHE A 124 -17.15 -5.93 13.19
N ILE A 125 -15.86 -6.05 13.51
CA ILE A 125 -15.38 -7.24 14.25
C ILE A 125 -15.92 -7.30 15.68
N LYS A 126 -16.21 -6.15 16.29
CA LYS A 126 -16.86 -6.08 17.61
C LYS A 126 -18.34 -6.46 17.52
N GLU A 127 -19.05 -5.95 16.52
CA GLU A 127 -20.46 -6.30 16.27
C GLU A 127 -20.64 -7.80 16.05
N LYS A 128 -19.79 -8.41 15.21
CA LYS A 128 -19.82 -9.86 14.90
C LYS A 128 -19.23 -10.74 16.00
N GLN A 129 -18.70 -10.16 17.07
CA GLN A 129 -18.11 -10.88 18.20
C GLN A 129 -17.00 -11.85 17.77
N PHE A 130 -16.19 -11.47 16.79
CA PHE A 130 -14.99 -12.24 16.46
C PHE A 130 -14.04 -12.25 17.64
N SER A 131 -13.22 -13.31 17.73
CA SER A 131 -12.37 -13.61 18.87
C SER A 131 -10.90 -13.75 18.49
N ARG A 132 -10.60 -14.07 17.22
CA ARG A 132 -9.23 -14.36 16.74
C ARG A 132 -9.01 -13.73 15.37
N VAL A 133 -8.54 -12.48 15.40
CA VAL A 133 -8.41 -11.65 14.21
C VAL A 133 -7.00 -11.76 13.64
N LEU A 134 -6.88 -12.10 12.35
CA LEU A 134 -5.61 -12.07 11.63
C LEU A 134 -5.49 -10.78 10.81
N LEU A 135 -4.62 -9.88 11.24
CA LEU A 135 -4.30 -8.62 10.57
C LEU A 135 -3.21 -8.85 9.51
N THR A 136 -3.58 -8.56 8.25
CA THR A 136 -2.65 -8.59 7.09
C THR A 136 -2.47 -7.21 6.46
N THR A 137 -2.71 -6.15 7.23
CA THR A 137 -2.78 -4.75 6.80
C THR A 137 -1.45 -3.98 6.91
N GLY A 138 -0.42 -4.63 7.49
CA GLY A 138 0.91 -4.06 7.76
C GLY A 138 0.98 -3.31 9.09
N VAL A 139 2.20 -3.06 9.59
CA VAL A 139 2.45 -2.55 10.96
C VAL A 139 1.80 -1.20 11.28
N LYS A 140 1.72 -0.30 10.28
CA LYS A 140 1.28 1.09 10.50
C LYS A 140 -0.13 1.19 11.09
N ASN A 141 -1.03 0.29 10.69
CA ASN A 141 -2.43 0.35 11.09
C ASN A 141 -2.77 -0.65 12.21
N VAL A 142 -1.79 -1.39 12.75
CA VAL A 142 -2.05 -2.35 13.83
C VAL A 142 -2.42 -1.62 15.12
N MET A 143 -1.87 -0.41 15.30
CA MET A 143 -2.14 0.45 16.46
C MET A 143 -3.63 0.75 16.63
N ASP A 144 -4.35 0.93 15.52
CA ASP A 144 -5.79 1.22 15.52
C ASP A 144 -6.60 0.08 16.17
N TYR A 145 -6.12 -1.17 16.06
CA TYR A 145 -6.79 -2.36 16.56
C TYR A 145 -6.49 -2.67 18.03
N ILE A 146 -5.55 -2.01 18.70
CA ILE A 146 -5.15 -2.36 20.08
C ILE A 146 -6.34 -2.33 21.05
N SER A 147 -7.31 -1.44 20.81
CA SER A 147 -8.56 -1.35 21.60
C SER A 147 -9.40 -2.64 21.57
N PHE A 148 -9.15 -3.56 20.65
CA PHE A 148 -9.78 -4.87 20.56
C PHE A 148 -9.13 -5.94 21.46
N GLY A 149 -7.93 -5.66 21.99
CA GLY A 149 -7.16 -6.55 22.85
C GLY A 149 -6.09 -7.33 22.08
N THR A 150 -4.81 -7.07 22.38
CA THR A 150 -3.64 -7.65 21.68
C THR A 150 -3.59 -9.18 21.74
N GLN A 151 -4.16 -9.79 22.79
CA GLN A 151 -4.26 -11.24 22.95
C GLN A 151 -5.08 -11.94 21.86
N ASN A 152 -6.04 -11.22 21.28
CA ASN A 152 -6.97 -11.70 20.25
C ASN A 152 -6.50 -11.38 18.82
N LEU A 153 -5.44 -10.57 18.70
CA LEU A 153 -4.91 -10.11 17.43
C LEU A 153 -3.66 -10.91 17.06
N PHE A 154 -3.68 -11.51 15.87
CA PHE A 154 -2.50 -12.02 15.20
C PHE A 154 -2.11 -11.05 14.09
N VAL A 155 -0.84 -10.70 14.00
CA VAL A 155 -0.36 -9.68 13.08
C VAL A 155 0.74 -10.23 12.19
N ARG A 156 0.57 -10.10 10.88
CA ARG A 156 1.60 -10.44 9.89
C ARG A 156 2.28 -9.18 9.38
N ILE A 157 3.58 -9.07 9.64
CA ILE A 157 4.42 -7.91 9.31
C ILE A 157 5.70 -8.34 8.59
N LEU A 158 6.36 -7.39 7.92
CA LEU A 158 7.74 -7.61 7.48
C LEU A 158 8.65 -7.89 8.68
N PRO A 159 9.61 -8.81 8.57
CA PRO A 159 10.49 -9.22 9.67
C PRO A 159 11.58 -8.16 9.92
N ARG A 160 11.18 -6.95 10.31
CA ARG A 160 12.07 -5.85 10.70
C ARG A 160 12.05 -5.71 12.23
N SER A 161 13.22 -5.54 12.83
CA SER A 161 13.35 -5.44 14.29
C SER A 161 12.55 -4.28 14.86
N GLU A 162 12.51 -3.12 14.19
CA GLU A 162 11.72 -1.98 14.66
C GLU A 162 10.21 -2.25 14.67
N HIS A 163 9.70 -3.04 13.73
CA HIS A 163 8.28 -3.40 13.67
C HIS A 163 7.89 -4.41 14.75
N ILE A 164 8.77 -5.36 15.04
CA ILE A 164 8.54 -6.33 16.13
C ILE A 164 8.57 -5.58 17.46
N LYS A 165 9.58 -4.73 17.66
CA LYS A 165 9.74 -3.93 18.88
C LYS A 165 8.52 -3.04 19.16
N SER A 166 7.99 -2.36 18.15
CA SER A 166 6.83 -1.48 18.31
C SER A 166 5.56 -2.23 18.73
N LEU A 167 5.41 -3.49 18.31
CA LEU A 167 4.29 -4.34 18.73
C LEU A 167 4.47 -4.88 20.15
N GLU A 168 5.70 -5.24 20.53
CA GLU A 168 6.01 -5.66 21.89
C GLU A 168 5.78 -4.52 22.90
N ASP A 169 6.15 -3.29 22.55
CA ASP A 169 5.96 -2.09 23.40
C ASP A 169 4.50 -1.81 23.74
N VAL A 170 3.58 -2.29 22.92
CA VAL A 170 2.14 -2.09 23.09
C VAL A 170 1.43 -3.35 23.57
N GLY A 171 2.20 -4.37 24.00
CA GLY A 171 1.69 -5.55 24.67
C GLY A 171 1.27 -6.69 23.75
N PHE A 172 1.75 -6.76 22.50
CA PHE A 172 1.60 -7.99 21.72
C PHE A 172 2.47 -9.11 22.29
N LEU A 173 1.87 -10.29 22.43
CA LEU A 173 2.61 -11.51 22.75
C LEU A 173 3.42 -11.95 21.54
N SER A 174 4.67 -12.40 21.72
CA SER A 174 5.54 -12.81 20.61
C SER A 174 4.89 -13.89 19.72
N ARG A 175 4.12 -14.81 20.31
CA ARG A 175 3.35 -15.85 19.57
C ARG A 175 2.26 -15.30 18.64
N ASN A 176 1.86 -14.04 18.81
CA ASN A 176 0.86 -13.36 18.01
C ASN A 176 1.49 -12.52 16.87
N ILE A 177 2.83 -12.43 16.80
CA ILE A 177 3.57 -11.67 15.79
C ILE A 177 4.16 -12.65 14.76
N ILE A 178 3.81 -12.46 13.49
CA ILE A 178 4.26 -13.28 12.37
C ILE A 178 5.13 -12.41 11.45
N GLY A 179 6.45 -12.48 11.63
CA GLY A 179 7.42 -11.80 10.77
C GLY A 179 7.66 -12.60 9.49
N MET A 180 7.11 -12.17 8.36
CA MET A 180 7.27 -12.88 7.08
C MET A 180 7.18 -11.92 5.89
N GLN A 181 7.95 -12.18 4.83
CA GLN A 181 7.92 -11.41 3.58
C GLN A 181 7.19 -12.21 2.49
N GLY A 182 6.24 -11.56 1.82
CA GLY A 182 5.50 -12.12 0.71
C GLY A 182 6.20 -11.96 -0.64
N PRO A 183 5.53 -12.29 -1.77
CA PRO A 183 4.11 -12.64 -1.88
C PRO A 183 3.76 -13.99 -1.22
N PHE A 184 2.50 -14.16 -0.82
CA PHE A 184 2.03 -15.36 -0.13
C PHE A 184 1.07 -16.16 -1.02
N SER A 185 1.34 -17.45 -1.18
CA SER A 185 0.43 -18.36 -1.88
C SER A 185 -0.86 -18.62 -1.08
N ILE A 186 -1.84 -19.28 -1.71
CA ILE A 186 -3.07 -19.71 -1.03
C ILE A 186 -2.72 -20.63 0.14
N GLU A 187 -1.85 -21.60 -0.08
CA GLU A 187 -1.43 -22.60 0.90
C GLU A 187 -0.74 -21.95 2.11
N MET A 188 0.09 -20.93 1.88
CA MET A 188 0.72 -20.18 2.97
C MET A 188 -0.30 -19.41 3.80
N ASN A 189 -1.32 -18.81 3.16
CA ASN A 189 -2.40 -18.14 3.88
C ASN A 189 -3.25 -19.16 4.66
N ILE A 190 -3.57 -20.32 4.09
CA ILE A 190 -4.25 -21.43 4.77
C ILE A 190 -3.46 -21.90 5.99
N ALA A 191 -2.16 -22.12 5.85
CA ALA A 191 -1.30 -22.52 6.97
C ALA A 191 -1.27 -21.45 8.07
N THR A 192 -1.21 -20.18 7.69
CA THR A 192 -1.28 -19.05 8.63
C THR A 192 -2.61 -19.03 9.37
N ILE A 193 -3.75 -19.16 8.67
CA ILE A 193 -5.10 -19.19 9.26
C ILE A 193 -5.23 -20.36 10.25
N ASN A 194 -4.74 -21.55 9.88
CA ASN A 194 -4.74 -22.72 10.77
C ASN A 194 -3.89 -22.51 12.02
N TYR A 195 -2.67 -21.99 11.87
CA TYR A 195 -1.78 -21.70 12.98
C TYR A 195 -2.40 -20.71 13.97
N THR A 196 -2.96 -19.62 13.46
CA THR A 196 -3.59 -18.59 14.29
C THR A 196 -4.98 -18.97 14.78
N LYS A 197 -5.60 -20.02 14.20
CA LYS A 197 -7.02 -20.37 14.41
C LYS A 197 -7.92 -19.15 14.23
N ALA A 198 -7.64 -18.33 13.21
CA ALA A 198 -8.37 -17.09 13.00
C ALA A 198 -9.83 -17.37 12.60
N ASP A 199 -10.76 -16.59 13.15
CA ASP A 199 -12.17 -16.60 12.74
C ASP A 199 -12.47 -15.51 11.70
N VAL A 200 -11.63 -14.48 11.64
CA VAL A 200 -11.67 -13.43 10.64
C VAL A 200 -10.26 -12.98 10.22
N LEU A 201 -10.08 -12.76 8.92
CA LEU A 201 -8.90 -12.11 8.36
C LEU A 201 -9.24 -10.69 7.95
N ILE A 202 -8.43 -9.71 8.35
CA ILE A 202 -8.57 -8.32 7.89
C ILE A 202 -7.48 -8.03 6.87
N THR A 203 -7.88 -7.49 5.72
CA THR A 203 -6.96 -7.15 4.65
C THR A 203 -7.36 -5.86 3.93
N LYS A 204 -6.40 -5.30 3.21
CA LYS A 204 -6.62 -4.23 2.24
C LYS A 204 -6.91 -4.88 0.89
N GLN A 205 -7.83 -4.33 0.09
CA GLN A 205 -8.01 -4.66 -1.34
C GLN A 205 -6.77 -4.24 -2.16
N SER A 206 -5.61 -4.87 -1.92
CA SER A 206 -4.31 -4.50 -2.48
C SER A 206 -4.10 -4.94 -3.93
N GLY A 207 -5.02 -5.71 -4.51
CA GLY A 207 -4.88 -6.28 -5.87
C GLY A 207 -3.86 -7.42 -5.93
N GLN A 208 -3.55 -7.88 -7.16
CA GLN A 208 -2.76 -9.09 -7.40
C GLN A 208 -1.36 -9.07 -6.76
N ALA A 209 -0.59 -8.00 -6.92
CA ALA A 209 0.76 -7.93 -6.35
C ALA A 209 0.78 -7.98 -4.81
N GLY A 210 -0.33 -7.61 -4.15
CA GLY A 210 -0.47 -7.68 -2.70
C GLY A 210 -1.06 -9.00 -2.20
N GLY A 211 -1.27 -9.99 -3.08
CA GLY A 211 -1.85 -11.28 -2.75
C GLY A 211 -3.31 -11.21 -2.31
N TYR A 212 -4.09 -10.25 -2.85
CA TYR A 212 -5.49 -10.04 -2.45
C TYR A 212 -6.36 -11.28 -2.72
N ASP A 213 -6.27 -11.80 -3.94
CA ASP A 213 -7.05 -12.95 -4.39
C ASP A 213 -6.68 -14.21 -3.60
N GLU A 214 -5.39 -14.41 -3.31
CA GLU A 214 -4.88 -15.54 -2.55
C GLU A 214 -5.40 -15.56 -1.11
N LYS A 215 -5.55 -14.39 -0.48
CA LYS A 215 -6.14 -14.28 0.86
C LYS A 215 -7.64 -14.57 0.85
N ILE A 216 -8.37 -14.05 -0.14
CA ILE A 216 -9.81 -14.34 -0.27
C ILE A 216 -10.03 -15.83 -0.48
N ARG A 217 -9.32 -16.44 -1.44
CA ARG A 217 -9.40 -17.88 -1.70
C ARG A 217 -9.07 -18.72 -0.47
N ALA A 218 -8.00 -18.37 0.25
CA ALA A 218 -7.67 -19.06 1.50
C ALA A 218 -8.77 -18.94 2.56
N CYS A 219 -9.47 -17.80 2.66
CA CYS A 219 -10.59 -17.63 3.59
C CYS A 219 -11.82 -18.45 3.16
N ILE A 220 -12.07 -18.54 1.84
CA ILE A 220 -13.13 -19.40 1.26
C ILE A 220 -12.84 -20.87 1.58
N ASP A 221 -11.63 -21.34 1.26
CA ASP A 221 -11.21 -22.73 1.47
C ASP A 221 -11.27 -23.12 2.95
N MET A 222 -11.00 -22.17 3.85
CA MET A 222 -11.05 -22.37 5.30
C MET A 222 -12.43 -22.09 5.93
N GLY A 223 -13.39 -21.56 5.17
CA GLY A 223 -14.73 -21.21 5.67
C GLY A 223 -14.76 -20.07 6.71
N ILE A 224 -13.70 -19.24 6.78
CA ILE A 224 -13.60 -18.12 7.73
C ILE A 224 -14.08 -16.80 7.09
N SER A 225 -14.34 -15.79 7.92
CA SER A 225 -14.72 -14.47 7.42
C SER A 225 -13.52 -13.67 6.93
N ILE A 226 -13.73 -12.78 5.96
CA ILE A 226 -12.73 -11.81 5.54
C ILE A 226 -13.33 -10.41 5.50
N VAL A 227 -12.66 -9.47 6.16
CA VAL A 227 -12.99 -8.04 6.11
C VAL A 227 -11.98 -7.36 5.19
N VAL A 228 -12.51 -6.81 4.10
CA VAL A 228 -11.75 -6.11 3.07
C VAL A 228 -11.95 -4.62 3.26
N ILE A 229 -10.86 -3.92 3.57
CA ILE A 229 -10.84 -2.46 3.56
C ILE A 229 -10.70 -2.01 2.12
N ASN A 230 -11.70 -1.28 1.64
CA ASN A 230 -11.78 -0.74 0.30
C ASN A 230 -10.61 0.21 0.03
N ARG A 231 -10.24 0.31 -1.26
CA ARG A 231 -9.31 1.36 -1.68
C ARG A 231 -9.96 2.73 -1.48
N PRO A 232 -9.23 3.72 -0.95
CA PRO A 232 -9.73 5.10 -0.93
C PRO A 232 -10.03 5.56 -2.35
N ASP A 233 -11.22 6.12 -2.57
CA ASP A 233 -11.51 6.80 -3.83
C ASP A 233 -10.88 8.20 -3.79
N VAL A 234 -9.91 8.44 -4.68
CA VAL A 234 -9.26 9.74 -4.83
C VAL A 234 -9.49 10.20 -6.27
N HIS A 235 -10.23 11.30 -6.41
CA HIS A 235 -10.48 11.92 -7.71
C HIS A 235 -9.18 12.51 -8.27
N CYS A 236 -8.81 12.08 -9.48
CA CYS A 236 -7.66 12.58 -10.21
C CYS A 236 -7.99 12.61 -11.71
N ASP A 237 -7.87 13.78 -12.34
CA ASP A 237 -8.22 13.99 -13.75
C ASP A 237 -7.33 13.18 -14.70
N ASN A 238 -6.04 13.03 -14.37
CA ASN A 238 -5.03 12.32 -15.16
C ASN A 238 -4.68 10.97 -14.54
N LYS A 239 -5.69 10.14 -14.29
CA LYS A 239 -5.53 8.79 -13.74
C LYS A 239 -5.48 7.74 -14.85
N TYR A 240 -4.44 6.91 -14.82
CA TYR A 240 -4.18 5.88 -15.84
C TYR A 240 -4.05 4.51 -15.19
N SER A 241 -4.69 3.51 -15.80
CA SER A 241 -4.53 2.11 -15.41
C SER A 241 -3.56 1.32 -16.28
N GLY A 242 -3.18 1.86 -17.44
CA GLY A 242 -2.19 1.28 -18.34
C GLY A 242 -0.84 1.96 -18.14
N ILE A 243 0.19 1.21 -17.76
CA ILE A 243 1.56 1.76 -17.57
C ILE A 243 2.07 2.41 -18.86
N GLN A 244 1.88 1.74 -20.01
CA GLN A 244 2.37 2.25 -21.30
C GLN A 244 1.63 3.51 -21.76
N GLU A 245 0.33 3.59 -21.47
CA GLU A 245 -0.47 4.78 -21.77
C GLU A 245 0.01 5.99 -20.96
N LEU A 246 0.24 5.79 -19.66
CA LEU A 246 0.81 6.81 -18.78
C LEU A 246 2.18 7.29 -19.27
N ILE A 247 3.09 6.36 -19.56
CA ILE A 247 4.43 6.67 -20.06
C ILE A 247 4.34 7.49 -21.35
N SER A 248 3.49 7.07 -22.30
CA SER A 248 3.30 7.78 -23.56
C SER A 248 2.86 9.23 -23.32
N LYS A 249 1.88 9.45 -22.43
CA LYS A 249 1.38 10.79 -22.09
C LYS A 249 2.46 11.67 -21.45
N ILE A 250 3.24 11.13 -20.52
CA ILE A 250 4.35 11.86 -19.89
C ILE A 250 5.42 12.22 -20.93
N LEU A 251 5.72 11.34 -21.89
CA LEU A 251 6.75 11.56 -22.89
C LEU A 251 6.36 12.61 -23.95
N THR A 252 5.07 12.75 -24.26
CA THR A 252 4.54 13.73 -25.22
C THR A 252 4.56 15.19 -24.73
N ILE A 253 4.95 15.40 -23.48
CA ILE A 253 5.14 16.70 -22.84
C ILE A 253 6.62 17.09 -22.85
#